data_AF-A0A1M5S8A7-F1
#
_entry.id   AF-A0A1M5S8A7-F1
#
_cell.length_a   1.000
_cell.length_b   1.000
_cell.length_c   1.000
_cell.angle_alpha   90.00
_cell.angle_beta   90.00
_cell.angle_gamma   90.00
#
_symmetry.space_group_name_H-M   'P 1'
#
loop_
_entity.id
_entity.type
_entity.pdbx_description
1 polymer ?
#
loop_
_entity_poly.entity_id
_entity_poly.type
_entity_poly.pdbx_seq_one_letter_code
_entity_poly.pdbx_strand_id
1 'polypeptide(L)' 'MTNQQERPPLDKDKIIPERMAALRSLPVEIKQQLTGEEARIFLYGEPLPKELANKLKDYLEEA' A
#
# COMPACT_ATOMS: atom_id res chain seq x y z
N MET A 1 -12.10 14.16 -22.10
CA MET A 1 -11.26 12.99 -22.42
C MET A 1 -10.73 12.47 -21.09
N THR A 2 -11.24 11.35 -20.60
CA THR A 2 -10.97 10.89 -19.23
C THR A 2 -9.49 10.53 -19.04
N ASN A 3 -8.87 11.21 -18.06
CA ASN A 3 -7.51 11.09 -17.56
C ASN A 3 -6.95 9.66 -17.62
N GLN A 4 -6.01 9.44 -18.54
CA GLN A 4 -5.03 8.37 -18.41
C GLN A 4 -3.98 8.83 -17.41
N GLN A 5 -4.26 8.69 -16.11
CA GLN A 5 -3.20 8.73 -15.11
C GLN A 5 -2.31 7.52 -15.36
N GLU A 6 -1.29 7.69 -16.21
CA GLU A 6 -0.13 6.82 -16.33
C GLU A 6 0.58 6.81 -14.97
N ARG A 7 0.02 6.10 -14.00
CA ARG A 7 0.66 5.89 -12.70
C ARG A 7 1.96 5.14 -13.00
N PRO A 8 3.14 5.69 -12.67
CA PRO A 8 4.41 5.10 -13.10
C PRO A 8 4.46 3.65 -12.62
N PRO A 9 5.05 2.70 -13.37
CA PRO A 9 5.16 1.33 -12.91
C PRO A 9 5.84 1.27 -11.53
N LEU A 10 5.45 0.28 -10.72
CA LEU A 10 6.07 0.03 -9.42
C LEU A 10 7.54 -0.34 -9.62
N ASP A 11 8.46 0.40 -8.98
CA ASP A 11 9.90 0.10 -8.99
C ASP A 11 10.16 -1.08 -8.07
N LYS A 12 10.28 -2.28 -8.66
CA LYS A 12 10.46 -3.53 -7.90
C LYS A 12 11.73 -3.52 -7.04
N ASP A 13 12.76 -2.77 -7.46
CA ASP A 13 14.02 -2.63 -6.71
C ASP A 13 13.87 -1.83 -5.41
N LYS A 14 12.86 -0.96 -5.33
CA LYS A 14 12.54 -0.18 -4.13
C LYS A 14 11.51 -0.87 -3.24
N ILE A 15 10.88 -1.94 -3.72
CA ILE A 15 9.88 -2.66 -2.95
C ILE A 15 10.58 -3.47 -1.85
N ILE A 16 10.18 -3.22 -0.62
CA ILE A 16 10.57 -4.00 0.55
C ILE A 16 9.79 -5.33 0.51
N PRO A 17 10.46 -6.49 0.41
CA PRO A 17 9.81 -7.79 0.26
C PRO A 17 8.81 -8.11 1.39
N GLU A 18 9.17 -7.79 2.63
CA GLU A 18 8.36 -8.02 3.83
C GLU A 18 7.05 -7.22 3.76
N ARG A 19 7.13 -5.99 3.27
CA ARG A 19 5.96 -5.13 3.08
C ARG A 19 5.11 -5.59 1.90
N MET A 20 5.74 -6.12 0.85
CA MET A 20 5.01 -6.72 -0.26
C MET A 20 4.22 -7.96 0.18
N ALA A 21 4.82 -8.79 1.04
CA ALA A 21 4.14 -9.92 1.65
C ALA A 21 2.98 -9.46 2.53
N ALA A 22 3.19 -8.47 3.40
CA ALA A 22 2.14 -7.88 4.22
C ALA A 22 0.98 -7.32 3.37
N LEU A 23 1.27 -6.51 2.35
CA LEU A 23 0.27 -5.94 1.44
C LEU A 23 -0.53 -7.03 0.71
N ARG A 24 0.13 -8.13 0.31
CA ARG A 24 -0.55 -9.29 -0.29
C ARG A 24 -1.39 -10.08 0.72
N SER A 25 -0.97 -10.11 1.97
CA SER A 25 -1.68 -10.77 3.07
C SER A 25 -2.92 -9.99 3.53
N LEU A 26 -3.02 -8.69 3.21
CA LEU A 26 -4.17 -7.87 3.59
C LEU A 26 -5.49 -8.39 3.00
N PRO A 27 -6.61 -8.24 3.71
CA PRO A 27 -7.94 -8.52 3.19
C PRO A 27 -8.27 -7.71 1.93
N VAL A 28 -9.18 -8.23 1.09
CA VAL A 28 -9.63 -7.54 -0.13
C VAL A 28 -10.23 -6.16 0.18
N GLU A 29 -11.01 -6.03 1.26
CA GLU A 29 -11.58 -4.74 1.68
C GLU A 29 -10.52 -3.67 1.92
N ILE A 30 -9.35 -4.05 2.42
CA ILE A 30 -8.28 -3.08 2.67
C ILE A 30 -7.51 -2.76 1.41
N LYS A 31 -7.27 -3.74 0.55
CA LYS A 31 -6.73 -3.50 -0.79
C LYS A 31 -7.62 -2.58 -1.62
N GLN A 32 -8.93 -2.63 -1.43
CA GLN A 32 -9.90 -1.73 -2.08
C GLN A 32 -9.88 -0.31 -1.51
N GLN A 33 -9.59 -0.18 -0.21
CA GLN A 33 -9.46 1.13 0.45
C GLN A 33 -8.09 1.79 0.23
N LEU A 34 -7.07 1.01 -0.05
CA LEU A 34 -5.71 1.47 -0.37
C LEU A 34 -5.67 2.08 -1.77
N THR A 35 -5.21 3.32 -1.86
CA THR A 35 -4.87 3.91 -3.15
C THR A 35 -3.55 3.33 -3.68
N GLY A 36 -3.36 3.40 -5.00
CA GLY A 36 -2.12 2.95 -5.62
C GLY A 36 -0.88 3.74 -5.19
N GLU A 37 -1.06 4.95 -4.65
CA GLU A 37 0.01 5.78 -4.09
C GLU A 37 0.40 5.31 -2.69
N GLU A 38 -0.60 5.10 -1.83
CA GLU A 38 -0.44 4.54 -0.49
C GLU A 38 0.22 3.17 -0.50
N ALA A 39 -0.16 2.30 -1.43
CA ALA A 39 0.49 1.01 -1.62
C ALA A 39 1.97 1.16 -1.98
N ARG A 40 2.36 2.17 -2.77
CA ARG A 40 3.78 2.43 -3.11
C ARG A 40 4.56 2.91 -1.90
N ILE A 41 4.05 3.92 -1.22
CA ILE A 41 4.65 4.47 0.01
C ILE A 41 4.85 3.34 1.02
N PHE A 42 3.83 2.48 1.17
CA PHE A 42 3.94 1.30 2.01
C PHE A 42 5.07 0.40 1.53
N LEU A 43 5.06 -0.03 0.27
CA LEU A 43 6.07 -0.93 -0.29
C LEU A 43 7.50 -0.35 -0.21
N TYR A 44 7.68 0.96 -0.33
CA TYR A 44 8.99 1.61 -0.32
C TYR A 44 9.51 1.92 1.09
N GLY A 45 8.71 1.67 2.13
CA GLY A 45 9.09 2.00 3.50
C GLY A 45 9.03 3.48 3.82
N GLU A 46 8.36 4.26 2.98
CA GLU A 46 8.14 5.68 3.21
C GLU A 46 7.12 5.89 4.34
N PRO A 47 7.18 7.05 5.04
CA PRO A 47 6.24 7.36 6.10
C PRO A 47 4.82 7.42 5.54
N LEU A 48 3.99 6.49 5.99
CA LEU A 48 2.58 6.46 5.63
C LEU A 48 1.85 7.68 6.20
N PRO A 49 0.87 8.25 5.48
CA PRO A 49 -0.04 9.20 6.07
C PRO A 49 -0.73 8.58 7.28
N LYS A 50 -0.93 9.39 8.33
CA LYS A 50 -1.42 8.92 9.63
C LYS A 50 -2.78 8.21 9.52
N GLU A 51 -3.63 8.65 8.61
CA GLU A 51 -4.92 8.01 8.31
C GLU A 51 -4.75 6.58 7.82
N LEU A 52 -3.81 6.33 6.91
CA LEU A 52 -3.55 5.00 6.40
C LEU A 52 -2.85 4.11 7.42
N ALA A 53 -1.87 4.67 8.13
CA ALA A 53 -1.17 3.93 9.18
C ALA A 53 -2.14 3.43 10.26
N ASN A 54 -3.12 4.27 10.64
CA ASN A 54 -4.18 3.86 11.56
C ASN A 54 -5.03 2.73 10.98
N LYS A 55 -5.50 2.86 9.73
CA LYS A 55 -6.25 1.78 9.06
C LYS A 55 -5.46 0.49 9.04
N LEU A 56 -4.20 0.50 8.61
CA LEU A 56 -3.37 -0.72 8.53
C LEU A 56 -3.08 -1.32 9.90
N LYS A 57 -2.90 -0.50 10.95
CA LYS A 57 -2.67 -1.00 12.31
C LYS A 57 -3.83 -1.85 12.83
N ASP A 58 -5.08 -1.42 12.62
CA ASP A 58 -6.25 -2.22 12.99
C ASP A 58 -6.24 -3.62 12.37
N TYR A 59 -5.70 -3.77 11.16
CA TYR A 59 -5.60 -5.09 10.49
C TYR A 59 -4.31 -5.86 10.78
N LEU A 60 -3.25 -5.18 11.24
CA LEU A 60 -1.97 -5.81 11.55
C LEU A 60 -1.88 -6.25 13.02
N GLU A 61 -2.72 -5.71 13.92
CA GLU A 61 -2.83 -6.14 15.32
C GLU A 61 -3.75 -7.36 15.53
N GLU A 62 -4.54 -7.77 14.54
CA GLU A 62 -5.34 -9.02 14.60
C GLU A 62 -4.59 -10.26 14.08
N ALA A 63 -3.39 -10.54 14.61
CA ALA A 63 -2.61 -11.76 14.32
C ALA A 63 -2.22 -12.52 15.59
#